data_AF-A0A9E4LSW2-F1
#
_entry.id   AF-A0A9E4LSW2-F1
#
_cell.length_a   1.000
_cell.length_b   1.000
_cell.length_c   1.000
_cell.angle_alpha   90.00
_cell.angle_beta   90.00
_cell.angle_gamma   90.00
#
_symmetry.space_group_name_H-M   'P 1'
#
loop_
_entity.id
_entity.type
_entity.pdbx_description
1 polymer ?
#
loop_
_entity_poly.entity_id
_entity_poly.type
_entity_poly.pdbx_seq_one_letter_code
_entity_poly.pdbx_strand_id
1 'polypeptide(L)'
;ITEKLRSWSDCDGDVENRFSKDQILTLVSIYWHTRTIGTSVRYYHANGLGSSRPRPAPEPVRVPQGFAGFPGIPARRRMPRSYVDELPENVTHWTEYDTGGHFPAVEEPDLLVDDLREFFRPL
;
A
#
# COMPACT_ATOMS: atom_id res chain seq x y z
N ILE A 1 -13.07 9.79 1.69
CA ILE A 1 -12.59 8.94 0.57
C ILE A 1 -11.74 9.78 -0.37
N THR A 2 -12.31 10.73 -1.12
CA THR A 2 -11.56 11.57 -2.08
C THR A 2 -10.39 12.35 -1.49
N GLU A 3 -10.54 12.89 -0.26
CA GLU A 3 -9.41 13.57 0.41
C GLU A 3 -8.18 12.67 0.56
N LYS A 4 -8.37 11.37 0.83
CA LYS A 4 -7.26 10.40 0.95
C LYS A 4 -6.66 10.02 -0.39
N LEU A 5 -7.50 9.89 -1.44
CA LEU A 5 -7.00 9.75 -2.81
C LEU A 5 -6.09 10.94 -3.16
N ARG A 6 -6.50 12.17 -2.82
CA ARG A 6 -5.67 13.36 -3.07
C ARG A 6 -4.39 13.38 -2.21
N SER A 7 -4.48 13.10 -0.91
CA SER A 7 -3.35 13.31 0.00
C SER A 7 -2.30 12.19 -0.02
N TRP A 8 -2.64 11.01 -0.52
CA TRP A 8 -1.74 9.84 -0.54
C TRP A 8 -1.29 9.42 -1.95
N SER A 9 -1.76 10.10 -2.98
CA SER A 9 -1.37 9.80 -4.37
C SER A 9 -0.34 10.78 -4.88
N ASP A 10 0.41 10.35 -5.89
CA ASP A 10 1.36 11.16 -6.63
C ASP A 10 0.61 11.99 -7.70
N CYS A 11 -0.26 12.90 -7.26
CA CYS A 11 -1.19 13.63 -8.11
C CYS A 11 -0.97 15.16 -8.12
N ASP A 12 0.12 15.64 -7.52
CA ASP A 12 0.46 17.07 -7.39
C ASP A 12 -0.69 17.95 -6.84
N GLY A 13 -1.48 17.37 -5.93
CA GLY A 13 -2.59 18.08 -5.29
C GLY A 13 -3.88 18.18 -6.12
N ASP A 14 -3.91 17.70 -7.36
CA ASP A 14 -5.15 17.48 -8.14
C ASP A 14 -5.40 15.98 -8.34
N VAL A 15 -6.44 15.46 -7.70
CA VAL A 15 -6.76 14.02 -7.73
C VAL A 15 -7.10 13.54 -9.14
N GLU A 16 -7.63 14.41 -10.00
CA GLU A 16 -8.04 14.03 -11.35
C GLU A 16 -6.83 13.77 -12.28
N ASN A 17 -5.63 14.17 -11.88
CA ASN A 17 -4.38 13.84 -12.60
C ASN A 17 -4.06 12.34 -12.57
N ARG A 18 -4.54 11.60 -11.56
CA ARG A 18 -4.27 10.16 -11.40
C ARG A 18 -5.54 9.30 -11.39
N PHE A 19 -6.71 9.90 -11.15
CA PHE A 19 -7.97 9.18 -11.06
C PHE A 19 -9.06 9.88 -11.88
N SER A 20 -9.66 9.17 -12.82
CA SER A 20 -10.89 9.65 -13.46
C SER A 20 -12.03 9.82 -12.45
N LYS A 21 -12.99 10.69 -12.77
CA LYS A 21 -14.21 10.86 -11.96
C LYS A 21 -14.95 9.55 -11.77
N ASP A 22 -15.01 8.71 -12.80
CA ASP A 22 -15.68 7.41 -12.73
C ASP A 22 -14.98 6.46 -11.75
N GLN A 23 -13.65 6.44 -11.69
CA GLN A 23 -12.93 5.65 -10.69
C GLN A 23 -13.21 6.15 -9.27
N ILE A 24 -13.17 7.48 -9.05
CA ILE A 24 -13.46 8.08 -7.75
C ILE A 24 -14.90 7.77 -7.31
N LEU A 25 -15.87 8.00 -8.21
CA LEU A 25 -17.28 7.80 -7.93
C LEU A 25 -17.63 6.32 -7.80
N THR A 26 -16.95 5.42 -8.50
CA THR A 26 -17.11 3.97 -8.32
C THR A 26 -16.69 3.56 -6.92
N LEU A 27 -15.52 4.02 -6.45
CA LEU A 27 -15.06 3.74 -5.09
C LEU A 27 -16.04 4.30 -4.05
N VAL A 28 -16.48 5.55 -4.18
CA VAL A 28 -17.49 6.15 -3.30
C VAL A 28 -18.80 5.36 -3.33
N SER A 29 -19.23 4.93 -4.51
CA SER A 29 -20.46 4.18 -4.72
C SER A 29 -20.42 2.83 -4.04
N ILE A 30 -19.29 2.12 -4.03
CA ILE A 30 -19.14 0.86 -3.30
C ILE A 30 -19.44 1.06 -1.82
N TYR A 31 -18.84 2.06 -1.17
CA TYR A 31 -19.09 2.35 0.25
C TYR A 31 -20.53 2.81 0.51
N TRP A 32 -21.08 3.62 -0.40
CA TRP A 32 -22.44 4.17 -0.27
C TRP A 32 -23.52 3.10 -0.39
N HIS A 33 -23.53 2.35 -1.49
CA HIS A 33 -24.58 1.36 -1.77
C HIS A 33 -24.54 0.18 -0.81
N THR A 34 -23.34 -0.22 -0.36
CA THR A 34 -23.20 -1.28 0.64
C THR A 34 -23.43 -0.79 2.08
N ARG A 35 -23.49 0.53 2.30
CA ARG A 35 -23.63 1.16 3.64
C ARG A 35 -22.52 0.75 4.61
N THR A 36 -21.31 0.59 4.12
CA THR A 36 -20.19 -0.01 4.87
C THR A 36 -19.21 0.99 5.47
N ILE A 37 -19.47 2.31 5.40
CA ILE A 37 -18.54 3.29 6.00
C ILE A 37 -18.32 3.02 7.50
N GLY A 38 -19.40 2.74 8.24
CA GLY A 38 -19.32 2.43 9.67
C GLY A 38 -18.60 1.11 9.98
N THR A 39 -18.89 0.04 9.22
CA THR A 39 -18.27 -1.27 9.44
C THR A 39 -16.79 -1.29 9.04
N SER A 40 -16.42 -0.57 7.97
CA SER A 40 -15.02 -0.44 7.54
C SER A 40 -14.13 0.25 8.58
N VAL A 41 -14.68 1.21 9.34
CA VAL A 41 -13.93 1.93 10.38
C VAL A 41 -13.75 1.09 11.66
N ARG A 42 -14.62 0.10 11.93
CA ARG A 42 -14.49 -0.78 13.11
C ARG A 42 -13.17 -1.54 13.15
N TYR A 43 -12.59 -1.86 11.97
CA TYR A 43 -11.26 -2.47 11.89
C TYR A 43 -10.18 -1.62 12.57
N TYR A 44 -10.26 -0.29 12.44
CA TYR A 44 -9.30 0.62 13.09
C TYR A 44 -9.43 0.57 14.61
N HIS A 45 -10.65 0.52 15.13
CA HIS A 45 -10.87 0.36 16.57
C HIS A 45 -10.38 -1.01 17.07
N ALA A 46 -10.70 -2.08 16.34
CA ALA A 46 -10.29 -3.44 16.69
C ALA A 46 -8.75 -3.59 16.71
N ASN A 47 -8.04 -2.97 15.77
CA ASN A 47 -6.57 -2.99 15.74
C ASN A 47 -5.93 -1.95 16.67
N GLY A 48 -6.58 -0.81 16.90
CA GLY A 48 -6.11 0.27 17.78
C GLY A 48 -6.06 -0.15 19.26
N LEU A 49 -6.97 -1.03 19.69
CA LEU A 49 -6.96 -1.63 21.03
C LEU A 49 -5.84 -2.67 21.25
N GLY A 50 -5.06 -3.01 20.21
CA GLY A 50 -3.86 -3.83 20.32
C GLY A 50 -2.58 -3.06 20.66
N SER A 51 -2.62 -1.72 20.64
CA SER A 51 -1.43 -0.85 20.73
C SER A 51 -0.77 -0.76 22.12
N SER A 52 -1.41 -1.27 23.17
CA SER A 52 -0.91 -1.17 24.56
C SER A 52 -0.43 -2.50 25.14
N ARG A 53 -0.50 -3.60 24.38
CA ARG A 53 0.10 -4.87 24.79
C ARG A 53 1.50 -4.99 24.17
N PRO A 54 2.53 -5.38 24.95
CA PRO A 54 3.83 -5.74 24.37
C PRO A 54 3.61 -6.78 23.29
N ARG A 55 3.93 -6.44 22.04
CA ARG A 55 3.90 -7.41 20.96
C ARG A 55 5.17 -8.26 21.09
N PRO A 56 5.07 -9.59 21.15
CA PRO A 56 6.26 -10.42 21.08
C PRO A 56 7.05 -10.06 19.81
N ALA A 57 8.38 -10.24 19.89
CA ALA A 57 9.23 -10.08 18.71
C ALA A 57 8.65 -10.96 17.59
N PRO A 58 8.43 -10.40 16.38
CA PRO A 58 7.87 -11.18 15.28
C PRO A 58 8.77 -12.38 14.98
N GLU A 59 8.16 -13.53 14.76
CA GLU A 59 8.90 -14.69 14.26
C GLU A 59 9.43 -14.41 12.83
N PRO A 60 10.58 -14.98 12.46
CA PRO A 60 11.10 -14.93 11.10
C PRO A 60 10.07 -15.34 10.04
N VAL A 61 9.85 -14.49 9.03
CA VAL A 61 9.01 -14.83 7.87
C VAL A 61 9.86 -15.58 6.85
N ARG A 62 9.58 -16.88 6.71
CA ARG A 62 10.37 -17.80 5.85
C ARG A 62 9.89 -17.87 4.39
N VAL A 63 8.67 -17.44 4.10
CA VAL A 63 8.15 -17.41 2.73
C VAL A 63 8.85 -16.31 1.91
N PRO A 64 9.12 -16.51 0.61
CA PRO A 64 9.67 -15.45 -0.24
C PRO A 64 8.79 -14.20 -0.22
N GLN A 65 9.41 -13.05 0.01
CA GLN A 65 8.76 -11.75 0.08
C GLN A 65 9.30 -10.83 -1.02
N GLY A 66 8.41 -10.01 -1.58
CA GLY A 66 8.75 -8.95 -2.53
C GLY A 66 8.38 -7.59 -1.96
N PHE A 67 9.22 -6.59 -2.21
CA PHE A 67 8.98 -5.20 -1.81
C PHE A 67 8.95 -4.30 -3.04
N ALA A 68 7.88 -3.48 -3.16
CA ALA A 68 7.61 -2.66 -4.33
C ALA A 68 7.47 -1.16 -4.05
N GLY A 69 7.95 -0.39 -5.03
CA GLY A 69 8.72 0.85 -4.99
C GLY A 69 8.16 2.27 -4.86
N PHE A 70 6.85 2.54 -4.75
CA PHE A 70 6.23 3.87 -4.98
C PHE A 70 6.39 5.02 -3.92
N PRO A 71 6.75 6.26 -4.31
CA PRO A 71 7.10 7.39 -3.44
C PRO A 71 5.95 7.98 -2.59
N GLY A 72 4.69 7.95 -3.06
CA GLY A 72 3.56 8.49 -2.28
C GLY A 72 3.11 7.59 -1.12
N ILE A 73 3.73 6.42 -0.91
CA ILE A 73 3.48 5.57 0.25
C ILE A 73 4.19 6.17 1.49
N PRO A 74 3.47 6.65 2.52
CA PRO A 74 4.09 7.33 3.68
C PRO A 74 5.13 6.49 4.43
N ALA A 75 5.02 5.16 4.34
CA ALA A 75 5.95 4.20 4.94
C ALA A 75 7.33 4.16 4.25
N ARG A 76 7.44 4.58 2.98
CA ARG A 76 8.72 4.68 2.24
C ARG A 76 9.78 5.48 2.97
N ARG A 77 9.37 6.58 3.62
CA ARG A 77 10.31 7.51 4.26
C ARG A 77 11.09 6.92 5.44
N ARG A 78 10.82 5.67 5.85
CA ARG A 78 11.25 5.18 7.17
C ARG A 78 11.99 3.85 7.19
N MET A 79 12.11 3.11 6.10
CA MET A 79 12.74 1.78 6.15
C MET A 79 13.89 1.65 5.14
N PRO A 80 15.15 1.81 5.57
CA PRO A 80 16.29 1.52 4.71
C PRO A 80 16.37 0.01 4.45
N ARG A 81 16.78 -0.38 3.24
CA ARG A 81 16.96 -1.79 2.88
C ARG A 81 17.83 -2.56 3.89
N SER A 82 18.87 -1.90 4.43
CA SER A 82 19.74 -2.49 5.46
C SER A 82 18.99 -2.95 6.71
N TYR A 83 17.92 -2.25 7.12
CA TYR A 83 17.10 -2.67 8.25
C TYR A 83 16.30 -3.94 7.96
N VAL A 84 15.92 -4.16 6.70
CA VAL A 84 15.22 -5.37 6.24
C VAL A 84 16.18 -6.54 6.09
N ASP A 85 17.38 -6.29 5.56
CA ASP A 85 18.44 -7.31 5.44
C ASP A 85 18.93 -7.83 6.80
N GLU A 86 18.84 -7.02 7.86
CA GLU A 86 19.15 -7.40 9.25
C GLU A 86 18.03 -8.22 9.91
N LEU A 87 16.80 -8.18 9.37
CA LEU A 87 15.70 -8.99 9.86
C LEU A 87 15.80 -10.39 9.27
N PRO A 88 15.36 -11.42 10.01
CA PRO A 88 15.25 -12.78 9.49
C PRO A 88 14.02 -12.88 8.56
N GLU A 89 14.03 -12.11 7.48
CA GLU A 89 12.98 -12.00 6.47
C GLU A 89 13.52 -12.52 5.13
N ASN A 90 12.80 -13.46 4.51
CA ASN A 90 13.18 -14.00 3.20
C ASN A 90 12.77 -13.05 2.06
N VAL A 91 13.33 -11.83 2.04
CA VAL A 91 13.09 -10.86 0.96
C VAL A 91 13.95 -11.22 -0.25
N THR A 92 13.27 -11.55 -1.35
CA THR A 92 13.90 -12.08 -2.58
C THR A 92 13.77 -11.13 -3.76
N HIS A 93 12.89 -10.14 -3.67
CA HIS A 93 12.66 -9.11 -4.68
C HIS A 93 12.53 -7.75 -4.01
N TRP A 94 13.21 -6.74 -4.56
CA TRP A 94 13.20 -5.38 -4.03
C TRP A 94 13.30 -4.38 -5.16
N THR A 95 12.28 -3.53 -5.29
CA THR A 95 12.24 -2.46 -6.28
C THR A 95 11.85 -1.14 -5.64
N GLU A 96 12.40 -0.06 -6.20
CA GLU A 96 12.09 1.32 -5.88
C GLU A 96 11.76 2.06 -7.17
N TYR A 97 10.68 2.84 -7.15
CA TYR A 97 10.16 3.57 -8.31
C TYR A 97 10.16 5.06 -8.00
N ASP A 98 10.29 5.88 -9.04
CA ASP A 98 10.35 7.35 -8.90
C ASP A 98 8.97 8.02 -9.01
N THR A 99 7.93 7.27 -9.43
CA THR A 99 6.57 7.77 -9.62
C THR A 99 5.55 6.86 -8.96
N GLY A 100 4.35 7.41 -8.69
CA GLY A 100 3.22 6.68 -8.11
C GLY A 100 3.10 6.83 -6.58
N GLY A 101 1.91 6.51 -6.07
CA GLY A 101 1.56 6.76 -4.68
C GLY A 101 1.08 5.54 -3.91
N HIS A 102 0.14 5.77 -3.00
CA HIS A 102 -0.45 4.71 -2.19
C HIS A 102 -1.31 3.73 -2.97
N PHE A 103 -1.74 4.08 -4.18
CA PHE A 103 -2.61 3.28 -5.02
C PHE A 103 -1.92 2.90 -6.35
N PRO A 104 -0.78 2.19 -6.31
CA PRO A 104 0.05 1.94 -7.49
C PRO A 104 -0.69 1.18 -8.60
N ALA A 105 -1.66 0.34 -8.24
CA ALA A 105 -2.49 -0.38 -9.22
C ALA A 105 -3.34 0.53 -10.11
N VAL A 106 -3.60 1.77 -9.68
CA VAL A 106 -4.31 2.78 -10.47
C VAL A 106 -3.33 3.81 -11.02
N GLU A 107 -2.36 4.23 -10.22
CA GLU A 107 -1.45 5.31 -10.55
C GLU A 107 -0.37 4.90 -11.56
N GLU A 108 0.15 3.67 -11.44
CA GLU A 108 1.25 3.12 -12.24
C GLU A 108 1.01 1.63 -12.54
N PRO A 109 -0.08 1.28 -13.26
CA PRO A 109 -0.52 -0.11 -13.42
C PRO A 109 0.53 -0.99 -14.11
N ASP A 110 1.23 -0.46 -15.11
CA ASP A 110 2.25 -1.22 -15.86
C ASP A 110 3.46 -1.52 -14.98
N LEU A 111 3.94 -0.54 -14.19
CA LEU A 111 5.04 -0.75 -13.25
C LEU A 111 4.68 -1.83 -12.23
N LEU A 112 3.47 -1.77 -11.65
CA LEU A 112 3.05 -2.78 -10.68
C LEU A 112 2.91 -4.17 -11.31
N VAL A 113 2.36 -4.25 -12.53
CA VAL A 113 2.18 -5.54 -13.21
C VAL A 113 3.52 -6.18 -13.56
N ASP A 114 4.47 -5.41 -14.08
CA ASP A 114 5.79 -5.93 -14.42
C ASP A 114 6.59 -6.32 -13.18
N ASP A 115 6.48 -5.55 -12.09
CA ASP A 115 7.07 -5.89 -10.79
C ASP A 115 6.57 -7.25 -10.26
N LEU A 116 5.24 -7.45 -10.28
CA LEU A 116 4.62 -8.70 -9.86
C LEU A 116 5.07 -9.86 -10.75
N ARG A 117 5.15 -9.66 -12.07
CA ARG A 117 5.62 -10.68 -13.00
C ARG A 117 7.08 -11.05 -12.74
N GLU A 118 7.92 -10.08 -12.44
CA GLU A 118 9.33 -10.33 -12.12
C GLU A 118 9.46 -11.11 -10.81
N PHE A 119 8.75 -10.69 -9.77
CA PHE A 119 8.73 -11.38 -8.48
C PHE A 119 8.27 -12.84 -8.58
N PHE A 120 7.20 -13.11 -9.34
CA PHE A 120 6.63 -14.45 -9.45
C PHE A 120 7.30 -15.36 -10.48
N ARG A 121 8.08 -14.83 -11.42
CA ARG A 121 8.75 -15.64 -12.46
C ARG A 121 9.71 -16.72 -11.94
N PRO A 122 10.52 -16.48 -10.89
CA PRO A 122 11.42 -17.49 -10.34
C PRO A 122 10.79 -18.40 -9.26
N LEU A 123 9.51 -18.19 -8.88
CA LEU A 123 8.80 -18.93 -7.82
C LEU A 123 8.00 -20.11 -8.39
#